data_AF-A0A292Q949-F1
#
_entry.id   AF-A0A292Q949-F1
#
_cell.length_a   1.000
_cell.length_b   1.000
_cell.length_c   1.000
_cell.angle_alpha   90.00
_cell.angle_beta   90.00
_cell.angle_gamma   90.00
#
_symmetry.space_group_name_H-M   'P 1'
#
loop_
_entity.id
_entity.type
_entity.pdbx_description
1 polymer ?
#
loop_
_entity_poly.entity_id
_entity_poly.type
_entity_poly.pdbx_seq_one_letter_code
_entity_poly.pdbx_strand_id
1 'polypeptide(L)'
;GCGKSVLSAAAIEDIKRLCFVEKGHTVAYFYFTFSDPKKQDLRNMLRSIIGQLLLASSDIGLPDEIIKLYRSSKASGMLPDIKDLQVALSHITGLSRKTFIILDALDEFPKATRGRLLSWIGELRADPDAGSLSLLMTSRPETDIAKSLELPTTFAIPLQSKFIDPDIQSYIESCLDRRPGFTKFTEVMKGEIKERLVSGSQG
;
A
#
# COMPACT_ATOMS: atom_id res chain seq x y z
N GLY A 1 6.86 1.45 15.00
CA GLY A 1 6.53 1.05 13.63
C GLY A 1 6.90 -0.40 13.43
N CYS A 2 5.92 -1.30 13.35
CA CYS A 2 6.10 -2.76 13.32
C CYS A 2 6.54 -3.33 11.95
N GLY A 3 7.28 -2.56 11.13
CA GLY A 3 7.81 -3.06 9.85
C GLY A 3 6.83 -3.14 8.68
N LYS A 4 5.60 -2.63 8.79
CA LYS A 4 4.59 -2.64 7.70
C LYS A 4 5.13 -2.16 6.35
N SER A 5 5.75 -0.98 6.31
CA SER A 5 6.29 -0.44 5.06
C SER A 5 7.48 -1.22 4.52
N VAL A 6 8.27 -1.88 5.39
CA VAL A 6 9.35 -2.79 4.97
C VAL A 6 8.75 -4.03 4.32
N LEU A 7 7.71 -4.62 4.91
CA LEU A 7 6.97 -5.74 4.33
C LEU A 7 6.32 -5.35 2.99
N SER A 8 5.67 -4.18 2.92
CA SER A 8 5.09 -3.67 1.67
C SER A 8 6.13 -3.48 0.58
N ALA A 9 7.30 -2.92 0.91
CA ALA A 9 8.38 -2.74 -0.04
C ALA A 9 8.91 -4.08 -0.57
N ALA A 10 9.14 -5.05 0.32
CA ALA A 10 9.57 -6.40 -0.06
C ALA A 10 8.54 -7.09 -0.98
N ALA A 11 7.25 -7.03 -0.60
CA ALA A 11 6.17 -7.58 -1.42
C ALA A 11 6.08 -6.92 -2.80
N ILE A 12 6.26 -5.59 -2.89
CA ILE A 12 6.28 -4.87 -4.15
C ILE A 12 7.45 -5.32 -5.03
N GLU A 13 8.65 -5.50 -4.47
CA GLU A 13 9.81 -5.99 -5.22
C GLU A 13 9.60 -7.41 -5.75
N ASP A 14 9.06 -8.30 -4.94
CA ASP A 14 8.74 -9.68 -5.34
C ASP A 14 7.69 -9.72 -6.45
N ILE A 15 6.62 -8.94 -6.32
CA ILE A 15 5.55 -8.87 -7.32
C ILE A 15 6.07 -8.24 -8.61
N LYS A 16 6.92 -7.20 -8.55
CA LYS A 16 7.56 -6.64 -9.74
C LYS A 16 8.39 -7.68 -10.49
N ARG A 17 9.15 -8.52 -9.77
CA ARG A 17 9.89 -9.64 -10.37
C ARG A 17 8.95 -10.64 -11.03
N LEU A 18 7.85 -10.98 -10.38
CA LEU A 18 6.82 -11.86 -10.95
C LEU A 18 6.22 -11.27 -12.24
N CYS A 19 5.82 -10.00 -12.22
CA CYS A 19 5.24 -9.30 -13.38
C CYS A 19 6.22 -9.19 -14.55
N PHE A 20 7.53 -9.14 -14.28
CA PHE A 20 8.54 -9.15 -15.33
C PHE A 20 8.62 -10.51 -16.05
N VAL A 21 8.40 -11.61 -15.34
CA VAL A 21 8.44 -12.98 -15.90
C VAL A 21 7.11 -13.37 -16.55
N GLU A 22 5.99 -13.06 -15.88
CA GLU A 22 4.65 -13.44 -16.30
C GLU A 22 3.99 -12.36 -17.16
N LYS A 23 3.89 -12.59 -18.47
CA LYS A 23 3.25 -11.62 -19.38
C LYS A 23 1.79 -11.38 -19.01
N GLY A 24 1.38 -10.12 -19.13
CA GLY A 24 0.02 -9.67 -18.81
C GLY A 24 -0.26 -9.57 -17.30
N HIS A 25 0.77 -9.67 -16.45
CA HIS A 25 0.68 -9.33 -15.03
C HIS A 25 1.13 -7.89 -14.81
N THR A 26 0.37 -7.14 -14.03
CA THR A 26 0.67 -5.74 -13.72
C THR A 26 0.62 -5.47 -12.23
N VAL A 27 1.39 -4.48 -11.79
CA VAL A 27 1.45 -4.07 -10.39
C VAL A 27 1.42 -2.55 -10.27
N ALA A 28 0.65 -2.06 -9.32
CA ALA A 28 0.66 -0.68 -8.89
C ALA A 28 0.69 -0.61 -7.36
N TYR A 29 1.22 0.49 -6.83
CA TYR A 29 1.31 0.69 -5.40
C TYR A 29 1.14 2.15 -5.02
N PHE A 30 0.65 2.39 -3.81
CA PHE A 30 0.51 3.73 -3.25
C PHE A 30 0.87 3.73 -1.78
N TYR A 31 1.67 4.71 -1.37
CA TYR A 31 2.07 4.92 0.02
C TYR A 31 1.31 6.12 0.57
N PHE A 32 0.39 5.89 1.50
CA PHE A 32 -0.22 6.98 2.26
C PHE A 32 0.79 7.55 3.25
N THR A 33 0.71 8.85 3.52
CA THR A 33 1.51 9.44 4.60
C THR A 33 0.85 10.67 5.21
N PHE A 34 0.97 10.83 6.54
CA PHE A 34 0.54 12.04 7.24
C PHE A 34 1.25 13.32 6.79
N SER A 35 2.49 13.19 6.29
CA SER A 35 3.37 14.32 6.00
C SER A 35 3.12 14.98 4.65
N ASP A 36 2.28 14.38 3.79
CA ASP A 36 2.02 14.87 2.44
C ASP A 36 0.52 14.83 2.13
N PRO A 37 -0.17 15.99 2.13
CA PRO A 37 -1.59 16.07 1.78
C PRO A 37 -1.93 15.51 0.40
N LYS A 38 -0.98 15.50 -0.55
CA LYS A 38 -1.22 14.90 -1.87
C LYS A 38 -1.36 13.38 -1.78
N LYS A 39 -0.68 12.76 -0.82
CA LYS A 39 -0.79 11.34 -0.48
C LYS A 39 -1.98 11.02 0.42
N GLN A 40 -2.83 12.00 0.72
CA GLN A 40 -4.05 11.87 1.51
C GLN A 40 -5.31 12.16 0.66
N ASP A 41 -5.16 12.20 -0.66
CA ASP A 41 -6.23 12.53 -1.59
C ASP A 41 -6.55 11.35 -2.52
N LEU A 42 -7.83 10.99 -2.57
CA LEU A 42 -8.32 9.85 -3.34
C LEU A 42 -8.07 10.03 -4.85
N ARG A 43 -8.24 11.24 -5.38
CA ARG A 43 -8.03 11.53 -6.80
C ARG A 43 -6.57 11.33 -7.19
N ASN A 44 -5.64 11.81 -6.37
CA ASN A 44 -4.21 11.63 -6.59
C ASN A 44 -3.79 10.17 -6.51
N MET A 45 -4.33 9.41 -5.55
CA MET A 45 -4.11 7.96 -5.45
C MET A 45 -4.57 7.24 -6.72
N LEU A 46 -5.81 7.46 -7.16
CA LEU A 46 -6.36 6.84 -8.38
C LEU A 46 -5.50 7.16 -9.61
N ARG A 47 -5.13 8.44 -9.80
CA ARG A 47 -4.27 8.86 -10.92
C ARG A 47 -2.89 8.20 -10.87
N SER A 48 -2.30 8.07 -9.68
CA SER A 48 -1.01 7.41 -9.51
C SER A 48 -1.08 5.93 -9.87
N ILE A 49 -2.11 5.23 -9.42
CA ILE A 49 -2.33 3.81 -9.73
C ILE A 49 -2.57 3.62 -11.24
N ILE A 50 -3.48 4.41 -11.83
CA ILE A 50 -3.76 4.39 -13.28
C ILE A 50 -2.48 4.60 -14.09
N GLY A 51 -1.68 5.62 -13.74
CA GLY A 51 -0.42 5.90 -14.43
C GLY A 51 0.57 4.73 -14.36
N GLN A 52 0.70 4.09 -13.19
CA GLN A 52 1.58 2.92 -13.03
C GLN A 52 1.11 1.72 -13.87
N LEU A 53 -0.19 1.43 -13.88
CA LEU A 53 -0.73 0.30 -14.65
C LEU A 53 -0.59 0.53 -16.16
N LEU A 54 -0.86 1.75 -16.64
CA LEU A 54 -0.69 2.08 -18.07
C LEU A 54 0.78 1.98 -18.52
N LEU A 55 1.72 2.40 -17.68
CA LEU A 55 3.15 2.25 -17.96
C LEU A 55 3.58 0.77 -17.99
N ALA A 56 3.00 -0.07 -17.12
CA ALA A 56 3.27 -1.50 -17.10
C ALA A 56 2.65 -2.25 -18.29
N SER A 57 1.60 -1.69 -18.90
CA SER A 57 0.89 -2.26 -20.06
C SER A 57 1.27 -1.60 -21.40
N SER A 58 2.47 -1.02 -21.51
CA SER A 58 2.89 -0.25 -22.70
C SER A 58 2.74 -1.00 -24.03
N ASP A 59 2.83 -2.32 -24.00
CA ASP A 59 2.76 -3.19 -25.19
C ASP A 59 1.34 -3.35 -25.75
N ILE A 60 0.31 -3.00 -24.98
CA ILE A 60 -1.12 -3.20 -25.34
C ILE A 60 -1.73 -1.92 -25.96
N GLY A 61 -0.99 -0.80 -25.92
CA GLY A 61 -1.52 0.51 -26.32
C GLY A 61 -2.43 1.12 -25.25
N LEU A 62 -2.73 2.42 -25.40
CA LEU A 62 -3.59 3.13 -24.44
C LEU A 62 -5.07 2.78 -24.69
N PRO A 63 -5.86 2.39 -23.67
CA PRO A 63 -7.27 2.07 -23.86
C PRO A 63 -8.08 3.29 -24.31
N ASP A 64 -9.09 3.07 -25.15
CA ASP A 64 -9.92 4.15 -25.70
C ASP A 64 -10.62 4.96 -24.60
N GLU A 65 -11.03 4.31 -23.51
CA GLU A 65 -11.64 4.94 -22.34
C GLU A 65 -10.69 5.96 -21.69
N ILE A 66 -9.40 5.65 -21.62
CA ILE A 66 -8.37 6.55 -21.09
C ILE A 66 -8.11 7.70 -22.04
N ILE A 67 -8.08 7.42 -23.35
CA ILE A 67 -7.94 8.46 -24.37
C ILE A 67 -9.12 9.44 -24.30
N LYS A 68 -10.36 8.93 -24.19
CA LYS A 68 -11.59 9.73 -24.03
C LYS A 68 -11.55 10.55 -22.74
N LEU A 69 -11.13 9.95 -21.62
CA LEU A 69 -11.02 10.64 -20.33
C LEU A 69 -9.99 11.78 -20.40
N TYR A 70 -8.83 11.53 -21.01
CA TYR A 70 -7.80 12.55 -21.20
C TYR A 70 -8.29 13.70 -22.10
N ARG A 71 -8.93 13.37 -23.23
CA ARG A 71 -9.45 14.38 -24.18
C ARG A 71 -10.55 15.25 -23.56
N SER A 72 -11.48 14.65 -22.81
CA SER A 72 -12.55 15.39 -22.14
C SER A 72 -12.02 16.33 -21.05
N SER A 73 -11.05 15.87 -20.25
CA SER A 73 -10.36 16.71 -19.27
C SER A 73 -9.61 17.86 -19.94
N LYS A 74 -8.91 17.59 -21.05
CA LYS A 74 -8.20 18.63 -21.82
C LYS A 74 -9.15 19.67 -22.42
N ALA A 75 -10.30 19.22 -22.96
CA ALA A 75 -11.28 20.11 -23.58
C ALA A 75 -12.00 21.00 -22.56
N SER A 76 -12.31 20.47 -21.37
CA SER A 76 -12.97 21.22 -20.30
C SER A 76 -12.01 22.08 -19.48
N GLY A 77 -10.69 21.81 -19.54
CA GLY A 77 -9.69 22.43 -18.66
C GLY A 77 -9.81 21.98 -17.20
N MET A 78 -10.67 21.00 -16.92
CA MET A 78 -10.97 20.50 -15.57
C MET A 78 -10.35 19.13 -15.35
N LEU A 79 -9.98 18.84 -14.10
CA LEU A 79 -9.47 17.52 -13.74
C LEU A 79 -10.58 16.45 -13.84
N PRO A 80 -10.27 15.23 -14.29
CA PRO A 80 -11.23 14.13 -14.35
C PRO A 80 -11.87 13.87 -12.98
N ASP A 81 -13.18 13.69 -12.90
CA ASP A 81 -13.84 13.44 -11.63
C ASP A 81 -13.40 12.09 -11.02
N ILE A 82 -13.57 11.94 -9.70
CA ILE A 82 -13.23 10.72 -8.98
C ILE A 82 -13.97 9.52 -9.59
N LYS A 83 -15.26 9.67 -9.94
CA LYS A 83 -16.04 8.57 -10.53
C LYS A 83 -15.46 8.11 -11.86
N ASP A 84 -15.09 9.05 -12.72
CA ASP A 84 -14.50 8.71 -14.02
C ASP A 84 -13.15 7.99 -13.85
N LEU A 85 -12.36 8.39 -12.85
CA LEU A 85 -11.11 7.71 -12.52
C LEU A 85 -11.34 6.30 -11.93
N GLN A 86 -12.37 6.10 -11.12
CA GLN A 86 -12.72 4.78 -10.59
C GLN A 86 -13.13 3.83 -11.72
N VAL A 87 -13.97 4.28 -12.65
CA VAL A 87 -14.38 3.52 -13.85
C VAL A 87 -13.18 3.22 -14.73
N ALA A 88 -12.33 4.22 -15.00
CA ALA A 88 -11.12 4.04 -15.77
C ALA A 88 -10.17 2.99 -15.15
N LEU A 89 -10.00 3.02 -13.82
CA LEU A 89 -9.17 2.06 -13.12
C LEU A 89 -9.74 0.64 -13.21
N SER A 90 -11.05 0.46 -13.01
CA SER A 90 -11.70 -0.86 -13.18
C SER A 90 -11.43 -1.43 -14.57
N HIS A 91 -11.68 -0.66 -15.64
CA HIS A 91 -11.39 -1.10 -17.00
C HIS A 91 -9.93 -1.48 -17.21
N ILE A 92 -8.97 -0.66 -16.73
CA ILE A 92 -7.53 -0.99 -16.87
C ILE A 92 -7.19 -2.30 -16.16
N THR A 93 -7.76 -2.55 -14.98
CA THR A 93 -7.53 -3.83 -14.28
C THR A 93 -8.07 -5.02 -15.06
N GLY A 94 -9.19 -4.86 -15.79
CA GLY A 94 -9.76 -5.89 -16.65
C GLY A 94 -8.94 -6.20 -17.91
N LEU A 95 -8.05 -5.30 -18.35
CA LEU A 95 -7.18 -5.53 -19.52
C LEU A 95 -5.99 -6.44 -19.22
N SER A 96 -5.64 -6.59 -17.93
CA SER A 96 -4.53 -7.43 -17.49
C SER A 96 -5.02 -8.84 -17.15
N ARG A 97 -4.20 -9.86 -17.42
CA ARG A 97 -4.49 -11.24 -16.95
C ARG A 97 -4.53 -11.29 -15.42
N LYS A 98 -3.70 -10.49 -14.77
CA LYS A 98 -3.62 -10.34 -13.32
C LYS A 98 -3.16 -8.93 -12.96
N THR A 99 -3.83 -8.28 -12.01
CA THR A 99 -3.38 -7.01 -11.45
C THR A 99 -3.19 -7.11 -9.95
N PHE A 100 -2.07 -6.58 -9.46
CA PHE A 100 -1.77 -6.42 -8.05
C PHE A 100 -1.81 -4.93 -7.68
N ILE A 101 -2.55 -4.58 -6.62
CA ILE A 101 -2.54 -3.22 -6.07
C ILE A 101 -2.13 -3.29 -4.60
N ILE A 102 -1.07 -2.57 -4.25
CA ILE A 102 -0.56 -2.48 -2.88
C ILE A 102 -0.84 -1.09 -2.31
N LEU A 103 -1.58 -1.03 -1.21
CA LEU A 103 -1.90 0.22 -0.50
C LEU A 103 -1.25 0.20 0.88
N ASP A 104 -0.15 0.93 1.05
CA ASP A 104 0.61 0.95 2.29
C ASP A 104 0.17 2.08 3.21
N ALA A 105 0.04 1.77 4.50
CA ALA A 105 -0.30 2.69 5.58
C ALA A 105 -1.69 3.35 5.43
N LEU A 106 -2.71 2.56 5.08
CA LEU A 106 -4.10 3.02 4.87
C LEU A 106 -4.67 3.83 6.06
N ASP A 107 -4.18 3.60 7.28
CA ASP A 107 -4.54 4.38 8.45
C ASP A 107 -4.11 5.85 8.39
N GLU A 108 -3.13 6.19 7.55
CA GLU A 108 -2.65 7.55 7.34
C GLU A 108 -3.52 8.38 6.37
N PHE A 109 -4.54 7.76 5.76
CA PHE A 109 -5.57 8.48 5.02
C PHE A 109 -6.54 9.19 5.98
N PRO A 110 -6.96 10.45 5.71
CA PRO A 110 -7.73 11.24 6.66
C PRO A 110 -9.02 10.56 7.10
N LYS A 111 -9.19 10.36 8.41
CA LYS A 111 -10.33 9.65 9.01
C LYS A 111 -11.69 10.22 8.57
N ALA A 112 -11.79 11.54 8.38
CA ALA A 112 -13.01 12.21 7.94
C ALA A 112 -13.48 11.80 6.54
N THR A 113 -12.57 11.40 5.65
CA THR A 113 -12.87 11.03 4.25
C THR A 113 -12.55 9.57 3.92
N ARG A 114 -11.89 8.85 4.84
CA ARG A 114 -11.49 7.43 4.70
C ARG A 114 -12.63 6.49 4.33
N GLY A 115 -13.85 6.77 4.79
CA GLY A 115 -15.03 5.99 4.41
C GLY A 115 -15.25 5.92 2.88
N ARG A 116 -14.94 6.99 2.13
CA ARG A 116 -15.06 6.98 0.66
C ARG A 116 -14.03 6.06 0.00
N LEU A 117 -12.80 6.05 0.54
CA LEU A 117 -11.74 5.16 0.09
C LEU A 117 -12.10 3.69 0.36
N LEU A 118 -12.58 3.39 1.58
CA LEU A 118 -12.99 2.04 1.96
C LEU A 118 -14.20 1.53 1.15
N SER A 119 -15.21 2.38 0.92
CA SER A 119 -16.35 2.06 0.04
C SER A 119 -15.87 1.68 -1.36
N TRP A 120 -15.01 2.51 -1.94
CA TRP A 120 -14.47 2.26 -3.27
C TRP A 120 -13.62 0.98 -3.34
N ILE A 121 -12.82 0.67 -2.32
CA ILE A 121 -12.07 -0.60 -2.27
C ILE A 121 -13.04 -1.79 -2.27
N GLY A 122 -14.16 -1.68 -1.54
CA GLY A 122 -15.22 -2.68 -1.55
C GLY A 122 -15.87 -2.83 -2.92
N GLU A 123 -16.21 -1.72 -3.57
CA GLU A 123 -16.77 -1.69 -4.94
C GLU A 123 -15.81 -2.33 -5.94
N LEU A 124 -14.53 -1.93 -5.94
CA LEU A 124 -13.51 -2.45 -6.84
C LEU A 124 -13.32 -3.97 -6.70
N ARG A 125 -13.44 -4.50 -5.48
CA ARG A 125 -13.31 -5.94 -5.23
C ARG A 125 -14.52 -6.74 -5.72
N ALA A 126 -15.71 -6.14 -5.62
CA ALA A 126 -16.97 -6.74 -6.04
C ALA A 126 -17.24 -6.57 -7.54
N ASP A 127 -16.44 -5.75 -8.21
CA ASP A 127 -16.59 -5.42 -9.62
C ASP A 127 -16.27 -6.64 -10.50
N PRO A 128 -17.26 -7.18 -11.25
CA PRO A 128 -17.04 -8.31 -12.13
C PRO A 128 -16.15 -7.97 -13.33
N ASP A 129 -16.06 -6.69 -13.70
CA ASP A 129 -15.25 -6.21 -14.82
C ASP A 129 -13.78 -6.01 -14.41
N ALA A 130 -13.50 -5.96 -13.10
CA ALA A 130 -12.15 -5.80 -12.54
C ALA A 130 -11.31 -7.08 -12.57
N GLY A 131 -11.37 -7.85 -13.66
CA GLY A 131 -10.47 -8.96 -14.00
C GLY A 131 -10.01 -9.84 -12.83
N SER A 132 -8.74 -10.28 -12.87
CA SER A 132 -8.12 -10.98 -11.73
C SER A 132 -7.35 -10.00 -10.86
N LEU A 133 -8.04 -9.35 -9.92
CA LEU A 133 -7.45 -8.40 -8.99
C LEU A 133 -6.93 -9.07 -7.69
N SER A 134 -5.76 -8.64 -7.21
CA SER A 134 -5.24 -8.96 -5.89
C SER A 134 -4.85 -7.69 -5.15
N LEU A 135 -5.41 -7.49 -3.97
CA LEU A 135 -5.15 -6.33 -3.12
C LEU A 135 -4.30 -6.73 -1.92
N LEU A 136 -3.23 -5.98 -1.66
CA LEU A 136 -2.49 -6.01 -0.39
C LEU A 136 -2.63 -4.64 0.26
N MET A 137 -3.08 -4.62 1.51
CA MET A 137 -3.25 -3.37 2.25
C MET A 137 -2.58 -3.50 3.60
N THR A 138 -1.83 -2.48 4.01
CA THR A 138 -1.29 -2.41 5.37
C THR A 138 -1.95 -1.28 6.13
N SER A 139 -2.20 -1.50 7.42
CA SER A 139 -2.74 -0.47 8.30
C SER A 139 -2.44 -0.77 9.76
N ARG A 140 -2.57 0.23 10.63
CA ARG A 140 -2.86 0.01 12.06
C ARG A 140 -4.26 -0.61 12.23
N PRO A 141 -4.52 -1.33 13.34
CA PRO A 141 -5.81 -1.97 13.61
C PRO A 141 -6.90 -0.95 14.01
N GLU A 142 -7.19 0.01 13.12
CA GLU A 142 -8.26 0.98 13.28
C GLU A 142 -9.63 0.31 13.07
N THR A 143 -10.58 0.58 13.96
CA THR A 143 -11.86 -0.14 14.00
C THR A 143 -12.70 0.01 12.73
N ASP A 144 -12.70 1.18 12.12
CA ASP A 144 -13.41 1.42 10.86
C ASP A 144 -12.75 0.70 9.68
N ILE A 145 -11.42 0.62 9.64
CA ILE A 145 -10.70 -0.16 8.62
C ILE A 145 -11.02 -1.65 8.78
N ALA A 146 -10.90 -2.18 10.00
CA ALA A 146 -11.20 -3.58 10.27
C ALA A 146 -12.63 -3.94 9.84
N LYS A 147 -13.63 -3.18 10.30
CA LYS A 147 -15.04 -3.40 9.96
C LYS A 147 -15.34 -3.32 8.46
N SER A 148 -14.72 -2.40 7.74
CA SER A 148 -14.94 -2.27 6.29
C SER A 148 -14.26 -3.35 5.47
N LEU A 149 -13.20 -3.97 5.98
CA LEU A 149 -12.43 -5.00 5.28
C LEU A 149 -12.75 -6.44 5.74
N GLU A 150 -13.53 -6.60 6.81
CA GLU A 150 -14.10 -7.87 7.29
C GLU A 150 -15.08 -8.46 6.27
N LEU A 151 -14.52 -9.16 5.28
CA LEU A 151 -15.25 -9.90 4.25
C LEU A 151 -14.70 -11.33 4.17
N PRO A 152 -15.50 -12.31 3.69
CA PRO A 152 -15.13 -13.73 3.71
C PRO A 152 -13.83 -14.08 2.99
N THR A 153 -13.42 -13.27 2.02
CA THR A 153 -12.23 -13.49 1.19
C THR A 153 -11.01 -12.69 1.66
N THR A 154 -11.11 -11.93 2.77
CA THR A 154 -9.99 -11.14 3.32
C THR A 154 -9.18 -11.97 4.30
N PHE A 155 -7.87 -12.05 4.08
CA PHE A 155 -6.93 -12.62 5.05
C PHE A 155 -6.22 -11.49 5.80
N ALA A 156 -6.50 -11.38 7.09
CA ALA A 156 -5.80 -10.43 7.97
C ALA A 156 -4.58 -11.12 8.60
N ILE A 157 -3.39 -10.58 8.34
CA ILE A 157 -2.13 -11.06 8.93
C ILE A 157 -1.68 -10.03 9.98
N PRO A 158 -1.90 -10.30 11.28
CA PRO A 158 -1.43 -9.40 12.33
C PRO A 158 0.10 -9.45 12.43
N LEU A 159 0.75 -8.33 12.17
CA LEU A 159 2.15 -8.08 12.53
C LEU A 159 2.23 -7.77 14.04
N GLN A 160 1.87 -8.73 14.89
CA GLN A 160 1.98 -8.62 16.35
C GLN A 160 3.38 -8.94 16.85
N SER A 161 3.81 -8.25 17.92
CA SER A 161 5.18 -8.27 18.43
C SER A 161 5.67 -9.62 18.96
N LYS A 162 4.79 -10.57 19.31
CA LYS A 162 5.22 -11.85 19.92
C LYS A 162 6.17 -12.67 19.03
N PHE A 163 6.15 -12.44 17.72
CA PHE A 163 7.12 -13.01 16.76
C PHE A 163 8.22 -12.03 16.33
N ILE A 164 8.08 -10.75 16.66
CA ILE A 164 8.97 -9.65 16.25
C ILE A 164 9.91 -9.24 17.40
N ASP A 165 9.62 -9.62 18.65
CA ASP A 165 10.49 -9.38 19.81
C ASP A 165 11.91 -9.94 19.60
N PRO A 166 12.12 -11.15 19.04
CA PRO A 166 13.46 -11.65 18.74
C PRO A 166 14.18 -10.84 17.65
N ASP A 167 13.45 -10.42 16.62
CA ASP A 167 14.02 -9.66 15.50
C ASP A 167 14.34 -8.21 15.89
N ILE A 168 13.47 -7.57 16.69
CA ILE A 168 13.72 -6.26 17.30
C ILE A 168 14.90 -6.36 18.26
N GLN A 169 14.95 -7.42 19.08
CA GLN A 169 16.07 -7.69 19.98
C GLN A 169 17.38 -7.86 19.20
N SER A 170 17.38 -8.65 18.13
CA SER A 170 18.56 -8.87 17.28
C SER A 170 18.99 -7.58 16.56
N TYR A 171 18.04 -6.76 16.10
CA TYR A 171 18.32 -5.45 15.51
C TYR A 171 18.90 -4.46 16.52
N ILE A 172 18.36 -4.41 17.74
CA ILE A 172 18.86 -3.57 18.84
C ILE A 172 20.27 -4.01 19.24
N GLU A 173 20.51 -5.31 19.40
CA GLU A 173 21.84 -5.88 19.68
C GLU A 173 22.84 -5.49 18.58
N SER A 174 22.48 -5.72 17.31
CA SER A 174 23.30 -5.33 16.16
C SER A 174 23.60 -3.82 16.12
N CYS A 175 22.63 -2.97 16.50
CA CYS A 175 22.83 -1.52 16.56
C CYS A 175 23.74 -1.09 17.72
N LEU A 176 23.59 -1.70 18.89
CA LEU A 176 24.41 -1.43 20.08
C LEU A 176 25.87 -1.89 19.87
N ASP A 177 26.09 -2.96 19.11
CA ASP A 177 27.43 -3.49 18.85
C ASP A 177 28.13 -2.78 17.68
N ARG A 178 27.40 -2.34 16.65
CA ARG A 178 28.00 -1.74 15.45
C ARG A 178 28.24 -0.23 15.54
N ARG A 179 27.54 0.49 16.42
CA ARG A 179 27.64 1.96 16.49
C ARG A 179 28.78 2.37 17.44
N PRO A 180 29.77 3.16 16.97
CA PRO A 180 30.94 3.53 17.77
C PRO A 180 30.61 4.38 19.00
N GLY A 181 29.43 5.00 19.05
CA GLY A 181 28.93 5.71 20.23
C GLY A 181 28.49 4.80 21.38
N PHE A 182 28.18 3.53 21.10
CA PHE A 182 27.62 2.59 22.08
C PHE A 182 28.63 1.58 22.65
N THR A 183 29.86 1.57 22.13
CA THR A 183 30.95 0.67 22.56
C THR A 183 31.46 0.96 23.98
N LYS A 184 31.17 2.14 24.53
CA LYS A 184 31.54 2.54 25.90
C LYS A 184 30.50 2.17 26.96
N PHE A 185 29.32 1.69 26.56
CA PHE A 185 28.27 1.31 27.50
C PHE A 185 28.58 -0.06 28.09
N THR A 186 28.33 -0.20 29.40
CA THR A 186 28.43 -1.49 30.07
C THR A 186 27.30 -2.41 29.60
N GLU A 187 27.50 -3.72 29.73
CA GLU A 187 26.46 -4.71 29.39
C GLU A 187 25.16 -4.51 30.18
N VAL A 188 25.26 -3.98 31.41
CA VAL A 188 24.09 -3.59 32.22
C VAL A 188 23.31 -2.44 31.56
N MET A 189 23.99 -1.40 31.08
CA MET A 189 23.34 -0.28 30.39
C MET A 189 22.75 -0.70 29.03
N LYS A 190 23.44 -1.56 28.28
CA LYS A 190 22.90 -2.13 27.04
C LYS A 190 21.64 -2.95 27.33
N GLY A 191 21.64 -3.72 28.42
CA GLY A 191 20.49 -4.48 28.92
C GLY A 191 19.29 -3.57 29.23
N GLU A 192 19.49 -2.49 29.99
CA GLU A 192 18.42 -1.53 30.31
C GLU A 192 17.88 -0.80 29.08
N ILE A 193 18.75 -0.39 28.15
CA ILE A 193 18.32 0.25 26.89
C ILE A 193 17.46 -0.71 26.07
N LYS A 194 17.89 -1.97 25.97
CA LYS A 194 17.15 -3.03 25.28
C LYS A 194 15.80 -3.27 25.94
N GLU A 195 15.75 -3.42 27.25
CA GLU A 195 14.50 -3.65 27.99
C GLU A 195 13.53 -2.48 27.83
N ARG A 196 14.02 -1.23 27.89
CA ARG A 196 13.21 -0.01 27.68
C ARG A 196 12.70 0.13 26.25
N LEU A 197 13.51 -0.20 25.24
CA LEU A 197 13.12 -0.11 23.83
C LEU A 197 12.18 -1.24 23.42
N VAL A 198 12.32 -2.45 23.99
CA VAL A 198 11.43 -3.59 23.75
C VAL A 198 10.11 -3.42 24.52
N SER A 199 10.13 -2.92 25.76
CA SER A 199 8.88 -2.64 26.50
C SER A 199 8.11 -1.45 25.92
N GLY A 200 8.80 -0.45 25.36
CA GLY A 200 8.20 0.70 24.69
C GLY A 200 7.82 0.48 23.22
N SER A 201 8.14 -0.68 22.63
CA SER A 201 7.84 -0.99 21.21
C SER A 201 6.45 -1.60 20.99
N GLN A 202 5.58 -1.58 22.01
CA GLN A 202 4.18 -1.96 21.86
C GLN A 202 3.55 -1.16 20.71
N GLY A 203 3.25 -1.86 19.62
CA GLY A 203 2.76 -1.30 18.37
C GLY A 203 1.39 -0.64 18.49
#